data_AF-A0A9E1TXG1-F1
#
_entry.id   AF-A0A9E1TXG1-F1
#
_cell.length_a   1.000
_cell.length_b   1.000
_cell.length_c   1.000
_cell.angle_alpha   90.00
_cell.angle_beta   90.00
_cell.angle_gamma   90.00
#
_symmetry.space_group_name_H-M   'P 1'
#
loop_
_entity.id
_entity.type
_entity.pdbx_description
1 polymer ?
#
loop_
_entity_poly.entity_id
_entity_poly.type
_entity_poly.pdbx_seq_one_letter_code
_entity_poly.pdbx_strand_id
1 'polypeptide(L)'
;TSDIHDIIDWQYKIPSGGHRPVTLVFAREKTQSSLKRALRKGQTVVWFNKKLIGKSDFLIPLINSSLSIRSASYIRNSTIVHVVLANNSDAPYILRNQSKYDFYNNTDLIMVPPHGEAIIDVRTIDKKRKFEMQFEVLNALTAPATHPVFRILVRPKQ
;
A
#
# COMPACT_ATOMS: atom_id res chain seq x y z
N THR A 1 17.65 -11.18 4.90
CA THR A 1 17.83 -11.19 6.37
C THR A 1 18.54 -9.91 6.76
N SER A 2 18.64 -9.58 8.05
CA SER A 2 19.31 -8.33 8.46
C SER A 2 20.83 -8.38 8.41
N ASP A 3 21.42 -9.57 8.24
CA ASP A 3 22.87 -9.82 8.12
C ASP A 3 23.71 -8.91 9.02
N ILE A 4 23.35 -8.89 10.31
CA ILE A 4 23.85 -7.89 11.23
C ILE A 4 25.04 -8.43 12.01
N HIS A 5 26.12 -7.68 11.99
CA HIS A 5 27.35 -7.98 12.71
C HIS A 5 27.74 -6.86 13.71
N ASP A 6 27.03 -5.71 13.70
CA ASP A 6 27.27 -4.51 14.51
C ASP A 6 26.01 -4.03 15.27
N ILE A 7 26.09 -2.87 15.95
CA ILE A 7 24.97 -2.27 16.69
C ILE A 7 23.86 -1.82 15.72
N ILE A 8 22.67 -2.36 15.97
CA ILE A 8 21.46 -2.27 15.16
C ILE A 8 21.02 -0.83 14.89
N ASP A 9 21.12 0.02 15.90
CA ASP A 9 20.62 1.39 15.85
C ASP A 9 21.41 2.25 14.85
N TRP A 10 22.71 2.00 14.73
CA TRP A 10 23.59 2.77 13.85
C TRP A 10 23.39 2.40 12.39
N GLN A 11 23.26 1.11 12.09
CA GLN A 11 23.11 0.62 10.71
C GLN A 11 21.72 0.93 10.13
N TYR A 12 20.67 0.84 10.94
CA TYR A 12 19.29 0.94 10.46
C TYR A 12 18.57 2.24 10.82
N LYS A 13 19.22 3.15 11.56
CA LYS A 13 18.65 4.46 11.95
C LYS A 13 17.24 4.32 12.55
N ILE A 14 17.10 3.36 13.47
CA ILE A 14 15.83 3.04 14.13
C ILE A 14 15.15 4.29 14.72
N PRO A 15 15.87 5.23 15.38
CA PRO A 15 15.24 6.45 15.90
C PRO A 15 14.62 7.36 14.83
N SER A 16 15.04 7.23 13.57
CA SER A 16 14.52 8.00 12.43
C SER A 16 13.44 7.24 11.64
N GLY A 17 12.85 6.19 12.20
CA GLY A 17 11.81 5.39 11.56
C GLY A 17 12.34 4.33 10.59
N GLY A 18 13.65 4.06 10.61
CA GLY A 18 14.21 2.93 9.89
C GLY A 18 13.91 1.60 10.59
N HIS A 19 14.03 0.50 9.85
CA HIS A 19 13.83 -0.84 10.39
C HIS A 19 14.78 -1.82 9.70
N ARG A 20 15.02 -2.95 10.36
CA ARG A 20 15.78 -4.05 9.75
C ARG A 20 15.01 -4.65 8.57
N PRO A 21 15.69 -5.22 7.57
CA PRO A 21 15.04 -6.04 6.56
C PRO A 21 14.27 -7.17 7.25
N VAL A 22 12.94 -7.20 7.08
CA VAL A 22 12.09 -8.24 7.64
C VAL A 22 11.46 -9.07 6.52
N THR A 23 11.19 -10.34 6.81
CA THR A 23 10.44 -11.23 5.93
C THR A 23 9.10 -11.52 6.59
N LEU A 24 8.03 -10.99 6.00
CA LEU A 24 6.66 -11.34 6.34
C LEU A 24 6.38 -12.73 5.78
N VAL A 25 6.01 -13.67 6.64
CA VAL A 25 5.73 -15.05 6.26
C VAL A 25 4.25 -15.35 6.48
N PHE A 26 3.56 -15.72 5.41
CA PHE A 26 2.12 -16.00 5.43
C PHE A 26 1.85 -17.45 5.83
N ALA A 27 2.14 -17.78 7.09
CA ALA A 27 1.87 -19.09 7.65
C ALA A 27 0.42 -19.22 8.13
N ARG A 28 -0.16 -20.42 8.07
CA ARG A 28 -1.53 -20.68 8.56
C ARG A 28 -1.64 -20.60 10.08
N GLU A 29 -0.54 -20.86 10.78
CA GLU A 29 -0.49 -20.97 12.23
C GLU A 29 0.88 -20.50 12.73
N LYS A 30 0.95 -20.01 13.96
CA LYS A 30 2.20 -19.61 14.62
C LYS A 30 2.96 -20.82 15.19
N THR A 31 3.31 -21.77 14.33
CA THR A 31 4.06 -22.98 14.69
C THR A 31 5.28 -23.15 13.80
N GLN A 32 6.34 -23.79 14.30
CA GLN A 32 7.58 -24.02 13.54
C GLN A 32 7.33 -24.79 12.24
N SER A 33 6.44 -25.79 12.28
CA SER A 33 6.10 -26.61 11.12
C SER A 33 5.36 -25.82 10.04
N SER A 34 4.40 -24.97 10.45
CA SER A 34 3.65 -24.10 9.55
C SER A 34 4.54 -23.03 8.92
N LEU A 35 5.40 -22.39 9.73
CA LEU A 35 6.41 -21.45 9.27
C LEU A 35 7.34 -22.08 8.22
N LYS A 36 7.91 -23.26 8.52
CA LYS A 36 8.80 -23.98 7.59
C LYS A 36 8.12 -24.29 6.26
N ARG A 37 6.85 -24.71 6.28
CA ARG A 37 6.07 -24.98 5.07
C ARG A 37 5.86 -23.71 4.24
N ALA A 38 5.48 -22.60 4.88
CA ALA A 38 5.26 -21.33 4.19
C ALA A 38 6.54 -20.80 3.54
N LEU A 39 7.67 -20.86 4.25
CA LEU A 39 8.99 -20.51 3.72
C LEU A 39 9.37 -21.36 2.51
N ARG A 40 9.23 -22.69 2.59
CA ARG A 40 9.54 -23.60 1.48
C ARG A 40 8.67 -23.37 0.24
N LYS A 41 7.44 -22.92 0.44
CA LYS A 41 6.51 -22.55 -0.65
C LYS A 41 6.71 -21.13 -1.18
N GLY A 42 7.62 -20.35 -0.59
CA GLY A 42 7.86 -18.95 -0.95
C GLY A 42 6.64 -18.05 -0.68
N GLN A 43 5.89 -18.36 0.37
CA GLN A 43 4.71 -17.59 0.82
C GLN A 43 5.18 -16.41 1.67
N THR A 44 5.91 -15.49 1.04
CA THR A 44 6.62 -14.42 1.75
C THR A 44 6.56 -13.10 1.00
N VAL A 45 6.65 -12.02 1.78
CA VAL A 45 6.95 -10.67 1.31
C VAL A 45 8.12 -10.14 2.12
N VAL A 46 9.15 -9.64 1.46
CA VAL A 46 10.27 -8.97 2.09
C VAL A 46 9.94 -7.49 2.20
N TRP A 47 10.12 -6.93 3.38
CA TRP A 47 10.08 -5.49 3.60
C TRP A 47 11.51 -5.00 3.87
N PHE A 48 12.03 -4.21 2.94
CA PHE A 48 13.38 -3.68 2.96
C PHE A 48 13.36 -2.19 2.66
N ASN A 49 13.82 -1.37 3.61
CA ASN A 49 13.67 0.09 3.56
C ASN A 49 12.20 0.45 3.30
N LYS A 50 11.91 1.24 2.28
CA LYS A 50 10.54 1.61 1.92
C LYS A 50 9.89 0.64 0.91
N LYS A 51 10.53 -0.50 0.61
CA LYS A 51 10.10 -1.40 -0.47
C LYS A 51 9.48 -2.69 0.04
N LEU A 52 8.37 -3.10 -0.57
CA LEU A 52 7.75 -4.42 -0.38
C LEU A 52 8.02 -5.30 -1.61
N ILE A 53 8.55 -6.50 -1.41
CA ILE A 53 9.01 -7.37 -2.50
C ILE A 53 8.47 -8.78 -2.29
N GLY A 54 7.70 -9.32 -3.23
CA GLY A 54 7.15 -10.67 -3.10
C GLY A 54 6.22 -11.04 -4.25
N LYS A 55 5.81 -12.30 -4.32
CA LYS A 55 4.89 -12.77 -5.37
C LYS A 55 3.54 -12.05 -5.27
N SER A 56 2.91 -11.80 -6.43
CA SER A 56 1.60 -11.11 -6.52
C SER A 56 0.54 -11.72 -5.60
N ASP A 57 0.50 -13.05 -5.48
CA ASP A 57 -0.45 -13.81 -4.66
C ASP A 57 -0.40 -13.45 -3.16
N PHE A 58 0.70 -12.86 -2.69
CA PHE A 58 0.88 -12.44 -1.29
C PHE A 58 1.01 -10.92 -1.16
N LEU A 59 1.68 -10.28 -2.13
CA LEU A 59 1.93 -8.85 -2.09
C LEU A 59 0.66 -8.02 -2.33
N ILE A 60 -0.18 -8.40 -3.31
CA ILE A 60 -1.42 -7.66 -3.60
C ILE A 60 -2.41 -7.76 -2.43
N PRO A 61 -2.68 -8.94 -1.84
CA PRO A 61 -3.51 -9.03 -0.64
C PRO A 61 -2.97 -8.21 0.54
N LEU A 62 -1.65 -8.21 0.76
CA LEU A 62 -1.02 -7.40 1.80
C LEU A 62 -1.31 -5.90 1.61
N ILE A 63 -1.15 -5.38 0.38
CA ILE A 63 -1.44 -3.98 0.03
C ILE A 63 -2.93 -3.69 0.24
N ASN A 64 -3.81 -4.57 -0.24
CA ASN A 64 -5.27 -4.43 -0.10
C ASN A 64 -5.71 -4.38 1.37
N SER A 65 -5.05 -5.13 2.25
CA SER A 65 -5.33 -5.11 3.69
C SER A 65 -4.73 -3.88 4.39
N SER A 66 -3.72 -3.24 3.79
CA SER A 66 -3.05 -2.08 4.38
C SER A 66 -3.78 -0.76 4.09
N LEU A 67 -4.32 -0.61 2.87
CA LEU A 67 -4.95 0.62 2.40
C LEU A 67 -6.48 0.53 2.41
N SER A 68 -7.15 1.56 2.91
CA SER A 68 -8.62 1.60 2.96
C SER A 68 -9.18 3.00 2.73
N ILE A 69 -10.43 3.08 2.22
CA ILE A 69 -11.15 4.36 2.13
C ILE A 69 -11.73 4.68 3.51
N ARG A 70 -11.20 5.73 4.14
CA ARG A 70 -11.71 6.25 5.42
C ARG A 70 -13.03 6.97 5.23
N SER A 71 -13.09 7.83 4.21
CA SER A 71 -14.30 8.55 3.83
C SER A 71 -14.28 8.89 2.34
N ALA A 72 -15.47 9.03 1.76
CA ALA A 72 -15.65 9.53 0.41
C ALA A 72 -16.99 10.27 0.34
N SER A 73 -16.98 11.51 -0.13
CA SER A 73 -18.20 12.32 -0.27
C SER A 73 -18.07 13.33 -1.40
N TYR A 74 -19.19 13.64 -2.04
CA TYR A 74 -19.21 14.74 -3.02
C TYR A 74 -19.00 16.09 -2.34
N ILE A 75 -18.16 16.93 -2.94
CA ILE A 75 -18.08 18.34 -2.58
C ILE A 75 -19.38 19.02 -3.06
N ARG A 76 -19.96 19.90 -2.23
CA ARG A 76 -21.24 20.58 -2.51
C ARG A 76 -21.24 21.20 -3.91
N ASN A 77 -22.35 21.02 -4.63
CA ASN A 77 -22.57 21.56 -5.98
C ASN A 77 -21.47 21.20 -7.01
N SER A 78 -20.82 20.05 -6.84
CA SER A 78 -19.78 19.59 -7.75
C SER A 78 -19.92 18.11 -8.10
N THR A 79 -19.13 17.66 -9.08
CA THR A 79 -18.91 16.24 -9.42
C THR A 79 -17.55 15.74 -8.96
N ILE A 80 -16.95 16.46 -8.01
CA ILE A 80 -15.69 16.11 -7.35
C ILE A 80 -15.99 15.32 -6.09
N VAL A 81 -15.32 14.19 -5.93
CA VAL A 81 -15.39 13.36 -4.73
C VAL A 81 -14.16 13.59 -3.89
N HIS A 82 -14.36 14.08 -2.67
CA HIS A 82 -13.32 14.15 -1.66
C HIS A 82 -13.11 12.76 -1.05
N VAL A 83 -11.97 12.14 -1.36
CA VAL A 83 -11.60 10.79 -0.89
C VAL A 83 -10.47 10.90 0.12
N VAL A 84 -10.66 10.28 1.28
CA VAL A 84 -9.62 10.10 2.29
C VAL A 84 -9.15 8.65 2.25
N LEU A 85 -7.94 8.43 1.75
CA LEU A 85 -7.28 7.12 1.69
C LEU A 85 -6.39 6.97 2.92
N ALA A 86 -6.66 5.97 3.75
CA ALA A 86 -5.90 5.67 4.96
C ALA A 86 -4.95 4.49 4.76
N ASN A 87 -3.79 4.56 5.39
CA ASN A 87 -2.84 3.46 5.52
C ASN A 87 -2.82 2.98 6.97
N ASN A 88 -3.20 1.72 7.18
CA ASN A 88 -3.27 1.10 8.51
C ASN A 88 -2.04 0.21 8.79
N SER A 89 -0.94 0.45 8.09
CA SER A 89 0.30 -0.33 8.20
C SER A 89 1.51 0.56 8.44
N ASP A 90 2.62 -0.06 8.85
CA ASP A 90 3.90 0.60 9.06
C ASP A 90 4.65 0.91 7.77
N ALA A 91 4.29 0.26 6.65
CA ALA A 91 4.93 0.50 5.37
C ALA A 91 4.32 1.74 4.69
N PRO A 92 5.13 2.71 4.21
CA PRO A 92 4.61 3.80 3.40
C PRO A 92 4.17 3.28 2.03
N TYR A 93 3.26 3.98 1.35
CA TYR A 93 2.86 3.66 -0.02
C TYR A 93 3.08 4.84 -0.96
N ILE A 94 3.69 4.57 -2.11
CA ILE A 94 3.85 5.53 -3.21
C ILE A 94 3.00 5.03 -4.37
N LEU A 95 1.94 5.77 -4.67
CA LEU A 95 0.89 5.38 -5.60
C LEU A 95 0.92 6.27 -6.82
N ARG A 96 0.99 5.66 -8.02
CA ARG A 96 0.76 6.34 -9.30
C ARG A 96 -0.63 6.00 -9.80
N ASN A 97 -1.45 7.02 -10.06
CA ASN A 97 -2.78 6.87 -10.64
C ASN A 97 -2.69 6.20 -12.01
N GLN A 98 -3.50 5.18 -12.19
CA GLN A 98 -3.72 4.46 -13.44
C GLN A 98 -5.23 4.40 -13.75
N SER A 99 -6.04 5.18 -13.03
CA SER A 99 -7.48 5.26 -13.22
C SER A 99 -7.80 6.16 -14.42
N LYS A 100 -9.03 6.05 -14.93
CA LYS A 100 -9.58 7.01 -15.92
C LYS A 100 -10.00 8.36 -15.32
N TYR A 101 -9.69 8.61 -14.05
CA TYR A 101 -10.13 9.77 -13.30
C TYR A 101 -8.93 10.63 -12.95
N ASP A 102 -9.04 11.92 -13.22
CA ASP A 102 -8.03 12.90 -12.85
C ASP A 102 -8.26 13.40 -11.42
N PHE A 103 -7.17 13.84 -10.79
CA PHE A 103 -7.22 14.49 -9.48
C PHE A 103 -7.24 16.00 -9.61
N TYR A 104 -8.07 16.64 -8.81
CA TYR A 104 -8.24 18.09 -8.81
C TYR A 104 -7.17 18.79 -7.98
N ASN A 105 -6.76 18.18 -6.86
CA ASN A 105 -5.87 18.77 -5.86
C ASN A 105 -4.44 18.22 -5.89
N ASN A 106 -4.20 17.13 -6.63
CA ASN A 106 -2.93 16.40 -6.63
C ASN A 106 -2.49 16.08 -8.07
N THR A 107 -1.20 15.75 -8.23
CA THR A 107 -0.71 15.05 -9.43
C THR A 107 -1.13 13.58 -9.41
N ASP A 108 -0.88 12.84 -10.49
CA ASP A 108 -1.06 11.39 -10.52
C ASP A 108 -0.18 10.62 -9.51
N LEU A 109 0.78 11.27 -8.84
CA LEU A 109 1.61 10.68 -7.81
C LEU A 109 1.14 11.09 -6.41
N ILE A 110 0.85 10.10 -5.57
CA ILE A 110 0.38 10.28 -4.19
C ILE A 110 1.24 9.45 -3.24
N MET A 111 1.57 10.02 -2.07
CA MET A 111 2.18 9.29 -0.97
C MET A 111 1.18 9.12 0.18
N VAL A 112 1.04 7.89 0.68
CA VAL A 112 0.28 7.61 1.89
C VAL A 112 1.27 7.21 2.99
N PRO A 113 1.49 8.06 4.01
CA PRO A 113 2.46 7.76 5.07
C PRO A 113 1.99 6.59 5.94
N PRO A 114 2.89 5.95 6.71
CA PRO A 114 2.52 4.94 7.71
C PRO A 114 1.51 5.50 8.70
N HIS A 115 0.46 4.73 9.04
CA HIS A 115 -0.60 5.13 9.98
C HIS A 115 -1.24 6.50 9.69
N GLY A 116 -1.19 6.95 8.45
CA GLY A 116 -1.68 8.26 8.04
C GLY A 116 -2.59 8.21 6.83
N GLU A 117 -2.91 9.40 6.33
CA GLU A 117 -3.94 9.57 5.32
C GLU A 117 -3.43 10.42 4.15
N ALA A 118 -3.99 10.17 2.97
CA ALA A 118 -3.84 11.01 1.79
C ALA A 118 -5.23 11.45 1.31
N ILE A 119 -5.35 12.74 1.04
CA ILE A 119 -6.57 13.35 0.52
C ILE A 119 -6.48 13.40 -1.00
N ILE A 120 -7.51 12.92 -1.68
CA ILE A 120 -7.58 12.85 -3.14
C ILE A 120 -8.95 13.40 -3.56
N ASP A 121 -8.95 14.52 -4.27
CA ASP A 121 -10.18 15.08 -4.85
C ASP A 121 -10.34 14.55 -6.28
N VAL A 122 -11.23 13.59 -6.47
CA VAL A 122 -11.39 12.84 -7.72
C VAL A 122 -12.47 13.45 -8.59
N ARG A 123 -12.14 13.82 -9.84
CA ARG A 123 -13.13 14.33 -10.81
C ARG A 123 -13.85 13.16 -11.48
N THR A 124 -15.15 12.99 -11.20
CA THR A 124 -15.94 11.85 -11.70
C THR A 124 -16.78 12.12 -12.95
N ILE A 125 -16.75 13.37 -13.46
CA ILE A 125 -17.60 13.94 -14.52
C ILE A 125 -19.07 14.01 -14.11
N ASP A 126 -19.68 12.89 -13.74
CA ASP A 126 -21.05 12.78 -13.23
C ASP A 126 -21.08 12.18 -11.82
N LYS A 127 -22.16 12.43 -11.07
CA LYS A 127 -22.36 11.76 -9.78
C LYS A 127 -22.55 10.25 -9.96
N LYS A 128 -21.73 9.45 -9.27
CA LYS A 128 -21.71 7.98 -9.32
C LYS A 128 -21.91 7.41 -7.92
N ARG A 129 -22.71 6.34 -7.80
CA ARG A 129 -22.91 5.63 -6.52
C ARG A 129 -21.66 4.87 -6.07
N LYS A 130 -20.83 4.45 -7.02
CA LYS A 130 -19.54 3.81 -6.79
C LYS A 130 -18.64 3.99 -8.01
N PHE A 131 -17.34 4.01 -7.81
CA PHE A 131 -16.34 3.98 -8.87
C PHE A 131 -15.07 3.31 -8.37
N GLU A 132 -14.29 2.73 -9.28
CA GLU A 132 -13.03 2.08 -8.95
C GLU A 132 -11.87 3.01 -9.26
N MET A 133 -10.92 3.11 -8.34
CA MET A 133 -9.61 3.72 -8.57
C MET A 133 -8.58 2.61 -8.70
N GLN A 134 -7.62 2.83 -9.58
CA GLN A 134 -6.51 1.93 -9.89
C GLN A 134 -5.19 2.67 -9.72
N PHE A 135 -4.27 2.07 -8.96
CA PHE A 135 -2.96 2.65 -8.68
C PHE A 135 -1.87 1.63 -8.91
N GLU A 136 -0.78 2.04 -9.53
CA GLU A 136 0.46 1.30 -9.51
C GLU A 136 1.26 1.66 -8.27
N VAL A 137 1.78 0.66 -7.57
CA VAL A 137 2.49 0.84 -6.29
C VAL A 137 3.99 0.84 -6.54
N LEU A 138 4.58 2.04 -6.65
CA LEU A 138 5.95 2.25 -7.13
C LEU A 138 7.01 1.71 -6.15
N ASN A 139 6.67 1.61 -4.87
CA ASN A 139 7.55 1.03 -3.86
C ASN A 139 7.22 -0.43 -3.54
N ALA A 140 6.47 -1.11 -4.41
CA ALA A 140 6.25 -2.54 -4.34
C ALA A 140 6.75 -3.24 -5.61
N LEU A 141 7.27 -4.46 -5.48
CA LEU A 141 7.87 -5.22 -6.60
C LEU A 141 7.39 -6.67 -6.58
N THR A 142 6.79 -7.10 -7.70
CA THR A 142 6.40 -8.51 -7.94
C THR A 142 7.43 -9.29 -8.73
N ALA A 143 8.23 -8.58 -9.53
CA ALA A 143 9.38 -9.05 -10.27
C ALA A 143 10.36 -7.87 -10.46
N PRO A 144 11.59 -8.08 -10.98
CA PRO A 144 12.50 -6.98 -11.29
C PRO A 144 11.81 -5.91 -12.14
N ALA A 145 11.91 -4.65 -11.71
CA ALA A 145 11.30 -3.48 -12.36
C ALA A 145 9.78 -3.59 -12.65
N THR A 146 9.06 -4.48 -11.95
CA THR A 146 7.63 -4.72 -12.16
C THR A 146 6.85 -4.37 -10.90
N HIS A 147 5.99 -3.36 -10.99
CA HIS A 147 5.17 -2.86 -9.90
C HIS A 147 3.75 -3.47 -9.93
N PRO A 148 3.19 -3.89 -8.78
CA PRO A 148 1.82 -4.37 -8.74
C PRO A 148 0.83 -3.23 -8.91
N VAL A 149 -0.36 -3.59 -9.39
CA VAL A 149 -1.50 -2.67 -9.49
C VAL A 149 -2.52 -2.98 -8.40
N PHE A 150 -2.79 -1.96 -7.60
CA PHE A 150 -3.78 -1.90 -6.54
C PHE A 150 -5.10 -1.34 -7.09
N ARG A 151 -6.23 -1.92 -6.71
CA ARG A 151 -7.57 -1.42 -7.07
C ARG A 151 -8.40 -1.24 -5.82
N ILE A 152 -9.10 -0.12 -5.73
CA ILE A 152 -9.98 0.17 -4.59
C ILE A 152 -11.31 0.75 -5.05
N LEU A 153 -12.39 0.20 -4.51
CA LEU A 153 -13.75 0.62 -4.81
C LEU A 153 -14.17 1.74 -3.85
N VAL A 154 -14.43 2.91 -4.41
CA VAL A 154 -14.93 4.08 -3.69
C VAL A 154 -16.46 4.11 -3.77
N ARG A 155 -17.11 4.35 -2.63
CA ARG A 155 -18.57 4.53 -2.52
C ARG A 155 -18.85 5.89 -1.88
N PRO A 156 -18.94 6.97 -2.68
CA PRO A 156 -19.12 8.30 -2.12
C PRO A 156 -20.52 8.47 -1.51
N LYS A 157 -20.57 9.12 -0.35
CA LYS A 157 -21.81 9.67 0.20
C LYS A 157 -22.27 10.83 -0.68
N GLN A 158 -23.56 10.87 -0.98
CA GLN A 158 -24.17 11.90 -1.82
C GLN A 158 -24.47 13.17 -1.04
#